data_AF-A0A1Y2M0M2-F1
#
_entry.id   AF-A0A1Y2M0M2-F1
#
_cell.length_a   1.000
_cell.length_b   1.000
_cell.length_c   1.000
_cell.angle_alpha   90.00
_cell.angle_beta   90.00
_cell.angle_gamma   90.00
#
_symmetry.space_group_name_H-M   'P 1'
#
loop_
_entity.id
_entity.type
_entity.pdbx_description
1 polymer ?
#
loop_
_entity_poly.entity_id
_entity_poly.type
_entity_poly.pdbx_seq_one_letter_code
_entity_poly.pdbx_strand_id
1 'polypeptide(L)'
;MSEAQLQAKNLRAAQSLWKIYKILMLQQCPDIAHTLRFRDTLSFRLTGQAGSIFSDGGPMLQGMLIQLQDEWATRVKPPTPYPLAFGSEERAEQQCLAESWSRSVELMAELLMEAGVYQGRGGWVDHSNYDIYKERLADCRESFIDRHAKNEDERRRWEQVWPFEDSEKVQDV
;
A
#
# COMPACT_ATOMS: atom_id res chain seq x y z
N MET A 1 -39.05 -21.33 -7.43
CA MET A 1 -37.58 -21.44 -7.24
C MET A 1 -37.25 -20.62 -6.01
N SER A 2 -36.52 -21.15 -5.02
CA SER A 2 -36.22 -20.38 -3.81
C SER A 2 -35.21 -19.27 -4.12
N GLU A 3 -35.21 -18.22 -3.32
CA GLU A 3 -34.27 -17.10 -3.46
C GLU A 3 -32.80 -17.56 -3.42
N ALA A 4 -32.49 -18.53 -2.55
CA ALA A 4 -31.18 -19.17 -2.49
C ALA A 4 -30.82 -19.93 -3.81
N GLN A 5 -31.79 -20.58 -4.46
CA GLN A 5 -31.55 -21.24 -5.75
C GLN A 5 -31.30 -20.24 -6.87
N LEU A 6 -31.95 -19.07 -6.84
CA LEU A 6 -31.74 -18.01 -7.82
C LEU A 6 -30.36 -17.37 -7.64
N GLN A 7 -29.97 -17.05 -6.40
CA GLN A 7 -28.64 -16.54 -6.08
C GLN A 7 -27.53 -17.53 -6.47
N ALA A 8 -27.71 -18.83 -6.19
CA ALA A 8 -26.75 -19.85 -6.57
C ALA A 8 -26.58 -19.96 -8.11
N LYS A 9 -27.67 -19.82 -8.88
CA LYS A 9 -27.61 -19.80 -10.34
C LYS A 9 -26.88 -18.55 -10.86
N ASN A 10 -27.19 -17.38 -10.31
CA ASN A 10 -26.53 -16.13 -10.68
C ASN A 10 -25.03 -16.16 -10.37
N LEU A 11 -24.65 -16.65 -9.18
CA LEU A 11 -23.26 -16.83 -8.80
C LEU A 11 -22.54 -17.78 -9.76
N ARG A 12 -23.15 -18.92 -10.08
CA ARG A 12 -22.58 -19.88 -11.03
C ARG A 12 -22.39 -19.26 -12.42
N ALA A 13 -23.36 -18.49 -12.91
CA ALA A 13 -23.26 -17.80 -14.19
C ALA A 13 -22.11 -16.77 -14.19
N ALA A 14 -22.00 -15.95 -13.15
CA ALA A 14 -20.90 -14.98 -13.00
C ALA A 14 -19.53 -15.67 -12.94
N GLN A 15 -19.40 -16.76 -12.18
CA GLN A 15 -18.16 -17.54 -12.12
C GLN A 15 -17.79 -18.17 -13.46
N SER A 16 -18.77 -18.71 -14.20
CA SER A 16 -18.57 -19.26 -15.54
C SER A 16 -18.10 -18.18 -16.52
N LEU A 17 -18.74 -17.01 -16.50
CA LEU A 17 -18.34 -15.87 -17.34
C LEU A 17 -16.91 -15.42 -17.05
N TRP A 18 -16.55 -15.28 -15.76
CA TRP A 18 -15.19 -14.91 -15.35
C TRP A 18 -14.15 -15.92 -15.83
N LYS A 19 -14.43 -17.23 -15.73
CA LYS A 19 -13.52 -18.27 -16.22
C LYS A 19 -13.30 -18.18 -17.73
N ILE A 20 -14.37 -17.98 -18.50
CA ILE A 20 -14.27 -17.84 -19.97
C ILE A 20 -13.49 -16.59 -20.33
N TYR A 21 -13.82 -15.45 -19.71
CA TYR A 21 -13.09 -14.19 -19.89
C TYR A 21 -11.60 -14.36 -19.58
N LYS A 22 -11.26 -14.99 -18.46
CA LYS A 22 -9.86 -15.24 -18.08
C LYS A 22 -9.14 -16.11 -19.12
N ILE A 23 -9.77 -17.17 -19.62
CA ILE A 23 -9.18 -18.03 -20.65
C ILE A 23 -8.92 -17.23 -21.94
N LEU A 24 -9.93 -16.49 -22.42
CA LEU A 24 -9.82 -15.68 -23.64
C LEU A 24 -8.74 -14.61 -23.51
N MET A 25 -8.71 -13.88 -22.39
CA MET A 25 -7.68 -12.88 -22.12
C MET A 25 -6.28 -13.49 -22.12
N LEU A 26 -6.09 -14.66 -21.47
CA LEU A 26 -4.79 -15.34 -21.46
C LEU A 26 -4.37 -15.86 -22.84
N GLN A 27 -5.33 -16.16 -23.72
CA GLN A 27 -5.05 -16.61 -25.10
C GLN A 27 -4.77 -15.44 -26.04
N GLN A 28 -5.51 -14.33 -25.91
CA GLN A 28 -5.41 -13.17 -26.79
C GLN A 28 -4.26 -12.24 -26.41
N CYS A 29 -3.86 -12.22 -25.13
CA CYS A 29 -2.81 -11.35 -24.62
C CYS A 29 -1.67 -12.19 -23.99
N PRO A 30 -0.72 -12.68 -24.81
CA PRO A 30 0.38 -13.53 -24.32
C PRO A 30 1.24 -12.84 -23.26
N ASP A 31 1.42 -11.51 -23.33
CA ASP A 31 2.18 -10.74 -22.35
C ASP A 31 1.51 -10.72 -20.98
N ILE A 32 0.18 -10.55 -20.94
CA ILE A 32 -0.61 -10.62 -19.70
C ILE A 32 -0.53 -12.05 -19.14
N ALA A 33 -0.62 -13.06 -20.00
CA ALA A 33 -0.48 -14.44 -19.58
C ALA A 33 0.89 -14.76 -18.99
N HIS A 34 1.96 -14.24 -19.60
CA HIS A 34 3.32 -14.39 -19.08
C HIS A 34 3.48 -13.70 -17.72
N THR A 35 2.98 -12.46 -17.59
CA THR A 35 3.03 -11.69 -16.35
C THR A 35 2.26 -12.37 -15.21
N LEU A 36 1.06 -12.88 -15.50
CA LEU A 36 0.26 -13.60 -14.50
C LEU A 36 0.92 -14.90 -14.05
N ARG A 37 1.60 -15.61 -14.95
CA ARG A 37 2.40 -16.80 -14.58
C ARG A 37 3.65 -16.43 -13.81
N PHE A 38 4.31 -15.31 -14.15
CA PHE A 38 5.47 -14.82 -13.43
C PHE A 38 5.13 -14.50 -11.97
N ARG A 39 3.91 -14.00 -11.70
CA ARG A 39 3.41 -13.76 -10.33
C ARG A 39 3.51 -14.98 -9.41
N ASP A 40 3.35 -16.18 -9.97
CA ASP A 40 3.38 -17.44 -9.21
C ASP A 40 4.82 -17.96 -8.97
N THR A 41 5.83 -17.33 -9.58
CA THR A 41 7.23 -17.70 -9.42
C THR A 41 7.80 -17.26 -8.08
N LEU A 42 8.85 -17.95 -7.62
CA LEU A 42 9.58 -17.55 -6.42
C LEU A 42 10.20 -16.16 -6.59
N SER A 43 10.75 -15.85 -7.77
CA SER A 43 11.37 -14.56 -8.05
C SER A 43 10.39 -13.40 -7.84
N PHE A 44 9.18 -13.47 -8.40
CA PHE A 44 8.18 -12.44 -8.18
C PHE A 44 7.81 -12.30 -6.70
N ARG A 45 7.63 -13.42 -5.98
CA ARG A 45 7.32 -13.38 -4.55
C ARG A 45 8.45 -12.76 -3.72
N LEU A 46 9.70 -13.10 -4.01
CA LEU A 46 10.86 -12.53 -3.32
C LEU A 46 10.99 -11.03 -3.58
N THR A 47 10.87 -10.61 -4.84
CA THR A 47 10.91 -9.19 -5.20
C THR A 47 9.74 -8.43 -4.59
N GLY A 48 8.53 -9.00 -4.58
CA GLY A 48 7.37 -8.41 -3.92
C GLY A 48 7.55 -8.28 -2.40
N GLN A 49 8.11 -9.30 -1.76
CA GLN A 49 8.40 -9.27 -0.32
C GLN A 49 9.46 -8.22 0.02
N ALA A 50 10.55 -8.18 -0.75
CA ALA A 50 11.58 -7.15 -0.62
C ALA A 50 10.98 -5.75 -0.81
N GLY A 51 10.17 -5.57 -1.87
CA GLY A 51 9.49 -4.30 -2.15
C GLY A 51 8.59 -3.85 -1.01
N SER A 52 7.82 -4.75 -0.41
CA SER A 52 6.95 -4.44 0.74
C SER A 52 7.76 -4.03 1.97
N ILE A 53 8.88 -4.72 2.25
CA ILE A 53 9.79 -4.31 3.33
C ILE A 53 10.37 -2.92 3.06
N PHE A 54 10.83 -2.64 1.85
CA PHE A 54 11.41 -1.35 1.51
C PHE A 54 10.40 -0.21 1.50
N SER A 55 9.14 -0.47 1.10
CA SER A 55 8.11 0.56 0.96
C SER A 55 7.39 0.84 2.28
N ASP A 56 7.03 -0.21 3.03
CA ASP A 56 6.09 -0.11 4.15
C ASP A 56 6.66 -0.60 5.49
N GLY A 57 7.80 -1.30 5.46
CA GLY A 57 8.30 -2.06 6.60
C GLY A 57 9.68 -1.65 7.09
N GLY A 58 10.35 -0.72 6.42
CA GLY A 58 11.77 -0.42 6.64
C GLY A 58 12.09 -0.06 8.10
N PRO A 59 11.46 0.99 8.66
CA PRO A 59 11.68 1.40 10.05
C PRO A 59 11.34 0.31 11.07
N MET A 60 10.32 -0.50 10.79
CA MET A 60 9.88 -1.60 11.66
C MET A 60 10.86 -2.76 11.65
N LEU A 61 11.30 -3.20 10.47
CA LEU A 61 12.30 -4.26 10.34
C LEU A 61 13.62 -3.86 10.99
N GLN A 62 14.08 -2.63 10.76
CA GLN A 62 15.30 -2.13 11.40
C GLN A 62 15.17 -2.14 12.92
N GLY A 63 14.02 -1.72 13.47
CA GLY A 63 13.72 -1.82 14.91
C GLY A 63 13.78 -3.27 15.42
N MET A 64 13.23 -4.23 14.68
CA MET A 64 13.32 -5.66 15.02
C MET A 64 14.76 -6.17 14.99
N LEU A 65 15.58 -5.74 14.03
CA LEU A 65 17.00 -6.12 13.94
C LEU A 65 17.81 -5.54 15.10
N ILE A 66 17.53 -4.30 15.50
CA ILE A 66 18.12 -3.67 16.69
C ILE A 66 17.77 -4.45 17.95
N GLN A 67 16.48 -4.79 18.15
CA GLN A 67 16.05 -5.62 19.28
C GLN A 67 16.70 -7.01 19.26
N LEU A 68 16.86 -7.60 18.07
CA LEU A 68 17.53 -8.89 17.91
C LEU A 68 19.01 -8.81 18.31
N GLN A 69 19.70 -7.69 18.04
CA GLN A 69 21.06 -7.47 18.52
C GLN A 69 21.14 -7.57 20.06
N ASP A 70 20.17 -6.97 20.76
CA ASP A 70 20.13 -6.93 22.22
C ASP A 70 19.88 -8.31 22.83
N GLU A 71 19.14 -9.18 22.13
CA GLU A 71 18.84 -10.55 22.56
C GLU A 71 19.81 -11.62 22.02
N TRP A 72 20.71 -11.25 21.09
CA TRP A 72 21.47 -12.20 20.26
C TRP A 72 22.24 -13.23 21.08
N ALA A 73 22.96 -12.77 22.11
CA ALA A 73 23.80 -13.61 22.96
C ALA A 73 23.01 -14.70 23.71
N THR A 74 21.72 -14.48 23.96
CA THR A 74 20.84 -15.45 24.62
C THR A 74 20.23 -16.44 23.62
N ARG A 75 20.06 -16.03 22.36
CA ARG A 75 19.36 -16.80 21.33
C ARG A 75 20.27 -17.73 20.52
N VAL A 76 21.53 -17.37 20.28
CA VAL A 76 22.42 -18.11 19.38
C VAL A 76 23.48 -18.91 20.14
N LYS A 77 23.57 -20.21 19.83
CA LYS A 77 24.57 -21.14 20.37
C LYS A 77 25.25 -21.91 19.22
N PRO A 78 26.59 -22.00 19.17
CA PRO A 78 27.58 -21.40 20.07
C PRO A 78 27.57 -19.86 19.99
N PRO A 79 28.13 -19.14 20.99
CA PRO A 79 28.14 -17.68 21.00
C PRO A 79 28.94 -17.15 19.80
N THR A 80 28.23 -16.60 18.84
CA THR A 80 28.78 -15.93 17.66
C THR A 80 28.49 -14.44 17.75
N PRO A 81 29.34 -13.56 17.19
CA PRO A 81 29.03 -12.14 17.12
C PRO A 81 27.80 -11.91 16.23
N TYR A 82 26.98 -10.92 16.60
CA TYR A 82 25.87 -10.48 15.75
C TYR A 82 26.44 -9.85 14.46
N PRO A 83 25.93 -10.22 13.27
CA PRO A 83 26.53 -9.80 12.00
C PRO A 83 26.30 -8.31 11.66
N LEU A 84 25.34 -7.65 12.30
CA LEU A 84 25.08 -6.22 12.13
C LEU A 84 25.56 -5.46 13.36
N ALA A 85 25.96 -4.21 13.19
CA ALA A 85 26.32 -3.35 14.30
C ALA A 85 25.46 -2.10 14.23
N PHE A 86 24.68 -1.84 15.28
CA PHE A 86 23.89 -0.62 15.40
C PHE A 86 24.48 0.29 16.47
N GLY A 87 24.94 1.47 16.06
CA GLY A 87 25.46 2.51 16.96
C GLY A 87 24.36 3.21 17.76
N SER A 88 24.75 4.05 18.73
CA SER A 88 23.78 4.86 19.48
C SER A 88 23.07 5.90 18.62
N GLU A 89 23.76 6.45 17.62
CA GLU A 89 23.20 7.39 16.65
C GLU A 89 22.15 6.71 15.77
N GLU A 90 22.50 5.59 15.13
CA GLU A 90 21.57 4.83 14.27
C GLU A 90 20.33 4.35 15.04
N ARG A 91 20.47 4.01 16.32
CA ARG A 91 19.33 3.65 17.19
C ARG A 91 18.43 4.86 17.46
N ALA A 92 19.00 6.04 17.70
CA ALA A 92 18.22 7.26 17.91
C ALA A 92 17.49 7.70 16.62
N GLU A 93 18.17 7.62 15.47
CA GLU A 93 17.57 7.88 14.17
C GLU A 93 16.43 6.91 13.87
N GLN A 94 16.63 5.60 14.10
CA GLN A 94 15.60 4.60 13.89
C GLN A 94 14.37 4.85 14.76
N GLN A 95 14.55 5.24 16.03
CA GLN A 95 13.44 5.57 16.91
C GLN A 95 12.62 6.76 16.38
N CYS A 96 13.30 7.83 15.96
CA CYS A 96 12.65 9.01 15.38
C CYS A 96 11.89 8.66 14.08
N LEU A 97 12.52 7.88 13.20
CA LEU A 97 11.90 7.41 11.97
C LEU A 97 10.69 6.51 12.23
N ALA A 98 10.77 5.60 13.21
CA ALA A 98 9.68 4.71 13.58
C ALA A 98 8.48 5.48 14.13
N GLU A 99 8.71 6.49 14.97
CA GLU A 99 7.65 7.37 15.49
C GLU A 99 7.00 8.18 14.37
N SER A 100 7.80 8.78 13.48
CA SER A 100 7.31 9.53 12.32
C SER A 100 6.53 8.62 11.37
N TRP A 101 7.00 7.39 11.15
CA TRP A 101 6.33 6.38 10.32
C TRP A 101 4.97 6.01 10.90
N SER A 102 4.91 5.64 12.19
CA SER A 102 3.65 5.27 12.86
C SER A 102 2.62 6.39 12.75
N ARG A 103 3.03 7.63 13.01
CA ARG A 103 2.16 8.80 12.87
C ARG A 103 1.70 9.00 11.42
N SER A 104 2.57 8.80 10.44
CA SER A 104 2.22 8.96 9.02
C SER A 104 1.20 7.92 8.58
N VAL A 105 1.32 6.67 9.06
CA VAL A 105 0.34 5.61 8.80
C VAL A 105 -1.04 5.96 9.36
N GLU A 106 -1.09 6.52 10.57
CA GLU A 106 -2.35 6.98 11.19
C GLU A 106 -3.00 8.11 10.37
N LEU A 107 -2.22 9.12 9.96
CA LEU A 107 -2.70 10.22 9.13
C LEU A 107 -3.24 9.74 7.77
N MET A 108 -2.54 8.79 7.14
CA MET A 108 -2.98 8.18 5.88
C MET A 108 -4.28 7.39 6.05
N ALA A 109 -4.41 6.64 7.15
CA ALA A 109 -5.63 5.90 7.46
C ALA A 109 -6.84 6.83 7.69
N GLU A 110 -6.63 7.94 8.40
CA GLU A 110 -7.64 8.98 8.63
C GLU A 110 -8.13 9.59 7.31
N LEU A 111 -7.20 10.02 6.44
CA LEU A 111 -7.52 10.60 5.14
C LEU A 111 -8.30 9.62 4.25
N LEU A 112 -7.86 8.37 4.17
CA LEU A 112 -8.51 7.36 3.34
C LEU A 112 -9.93 7.02 3.85
N MET A 113 -10.13 7.04 5.16
CA MET A 113 -11.44 6.84 5.77
C MET A 113 -12.40 7.98 5.41
N GLU A 114 -11.93 9.22 5.47
CA GLU A 114 -12.72 10.42 5.12
C GLU A 114 -13.07 10.47 3.63
N ALA A 115 -12.11 10.12 2.77
CA ALA A 115 -12.32 9.99 1.32
C ALA A 115 -13.33 8.88 0.97
N GLY A 116 -13.68 7.99 1.91
CA GLY A 116 -14.66 6.93 1.72
C GLY A 116 -14.28 5.94 0.63
N VAL A 117 -12.99 5.81 0.37
CA VAL A 117 -12.44 4.87 -0.60
C VAL A 117 -12.42 3.49 0.03
N TYR A 118 -13.03 2.51 -0.65
CA TYR A 118 -13.03 1.15 -0.15
C TYR A 118 -11.60 0.57 -0.22
N GLN A 119 -10.96 0.42 0.95
CA GLN A 119 -9.57 -0.06 1.06
C GLN A 119 -9.33 -1.43 0.44
N GLY A 120 -10.34 -2.31 0.40
CA GLY A 120 -10.23 -3.64 -0.23
C GLY A 120 -10.07 -3.60 -1.76
N ARG A 121 -10.24 -2.43 -2.38
CA ARG A 121 -9.92 -2.19 -3.79
C ARG A 121 -8.59 -1.46 -3.99
N GLY A 122 -7.80 -1.20 -2.94
CA GLY A 122 -6.48 -0.57 -3.09
C GLY A 122 -6.53 0.78 -3.80
N GLY A 123 -7.55 1.58 -3.55
CA GLY A 123 -7.72 2.89 -4.19
C GLY A 123 -8.46 2.90 -5.52
N TRP A 124 -8.81 1.73 -6.08
CA TRP A 124 -9.49 1.67 -7.38
C TRP A 124 -10.96 2.13 -7.28
N VAL A 125 -11.29 3.15 -8.07
CA VAL A 125 -12.63 3.72 -8.22
C VAL A 125 -13.19 3.32 -9.59
N ASP A 126 -14.50 3.11 -9.67
CA ASP A 126 -15.17 2.89 -10.95
C ASP A 126 -15.12 4.16 -11.80
N HIS A 127 -14.89 4.03 -13.11
CA HIS A 127 -14.81 5.19 -14.01
C HIS A 127 -16.04 6.09 -13.93
N SER A 128 -17.24 5.52 -13.74
CA SER A 128 -18.49 6.29 -13.60
C SER A 128 -18.52 7.19 -12.36
N ASN A 129 -17.70 6.91 -11.35
CA ASN A 129 -17.61 7.69 -10.12
C ASN A 129 -16.28 8.45 -10.01
N TYR A 130 -15.43 8.42 -11.04
CA TYR A 130 -14.09 9.01 -10.97
C TYR A 130 -14.12 10.49 -10.59
N ASP A 131 -14.94 11.28 -11.29
CA ASP A 131 -15.07 12.73 -11.05
C ASP A 131 -15.56 13.02 -9.62
N ILE A 132 -16.51 12.23 -9.13
CA ILE A 132 -17.05 12.36 -7.76
C ILE A 132 -15.95 12.12 -6.72
N TYR A 133 -15.14 11.08 -6.90
CA TYR A 133 -14.05 10.78 -5.97
C TYR A 133 -12.86 11.75 -6.11
N LYS A 134 -12.65 12.32 -7.29
CA LYS A 134 -11.67 13.38 -7.55
C LYS A 134 -12.02 14.64 -6.76
N GLU A 135 -13.25 15.13 -6.88
CA GLU A 135 -13.74 16.28 -6.09
C GLU A 135 -13.66 15.98 -4.60
N ARG A 136 -14.13 14.81 -4.17
CA ARG A 136 -14.08 14.40 -2.77
C ARG A 136 -12.66 14.34 -2.22
N LEU A 137 -11.68 13.87 -3.00
CA LEU A 137 -10.29 13.82 -2.59
C LEU A 137 -9.71 15.23 -2.42
N ALA A 138 -10.10 16.18 -3.27
CA ALA A 138 -9.73 17.59 -3.13
C ALA A 138 -10.33 18.21 -1.85
N ASP A 139 -11.60 17.92 -1.55
CA ASP A 139 -12.23 18.38 -0.30
C ASP A 139 -11.56 17.77 0.94
N CYS A 140 -11.22 16.49 0.89
CA CYS A 140 -10.49 15.81 1.96
C CYS A 140 -9.09 16.39 2.15
N ARG A 141 -8.41 16.79 1.06
CA ARG A 141 -7.11 17.45 1.11
C ARG A 141 -7.20 18.76 1.90
N GLU A 142 -8.11 19.66 1.53
CA GLU A 142 -8.24 20.94 2.23
C GLU A 142 -8.64 20.72 3.69
N SER A 143 -9.61 19.84 3.96
CA SER A 143 -10.05 19.51 5.33
C SER A 143 -8.93 18.87 6.18
N PHE A 144 -8.04 18.09 5.57
CA PHE A 144 -6.86 17.53 6.23
C PHE A 144 -5.84 18.63 6.56
N ILE A 145 -5.51 19.48 5.59
CA ILE A 145 -4.52 20.55 5.76
C ILE A 145 -5.00 21.54 6.83
N ASP A 146 -6.27 21.93 6.82
CA ASP A 146 -6.85 22.85 7.81
C ASP A 146 -6.80 22.31 9.24
N ARG A 147 -6.89 20.98 9.42
CA ARG A 147 -6.77 20.35 10.75
C ARG A 147 -5.33 20.27 11.25
N HIS A 148 -4.37 20.06 10.35
CA HIS A 148 -2.99 19.75 10.73
C HIS A 148 -2.03 20.94 10.61
N ALA A 149 -2.34 21.95 9.80
CA ALA A 149 -1.57 23.17 9.69
C ALA A 149 -1.96 24.16 10.79
N LYS A 150 -1.00 24.58 11.61
CA LYS A 150 -1.23 25.60 12.65
C LYS A 150 -1.00 27.02 12.16
N ASN A 151 -0.36 27.16 10.99
CA ASN A 151 0.00 28.43 10.39
C ASN A 151 0.16 28.30 8.87
N GLU A 152 0.26 29.43 8.20
CA GLU A 152 0.35 29.52 6.74
C GLU A 152 1.61 28.87 6.16
N ASP A 153 2.72 28.86 6.93
CA ASP A 153 3.96 28.23 6.48
C ASP A 153 3.86 26.69 6.53
N GLU A 154 3.19 26.14 7.55
CA GLU A 154 2.88 24.71 7.64
C GLU A 154 1.89 24.29 6.57
N ARG A 155 0.87 25.11 6.28
CA ARG A 155 -0.05 24.89 5.15
C ARG A 155 0.72 24.73 3.84
N ARG A 156 1.59 25.69 3.51
CA ARG A 156 2.42 25.63 2.29
C ARG A 156 3.30 24.39 2.25
N ARG A 157 3.86 23.96 3.39
CA ARG A 157 4.65 22.72 3.45
C ARG A 157 3.79 21.50 3.17
N TRP A 158 2.60 21.41 3.75
CA TRP A 158 1.67 20.31 3.48
C TRP A 158 1.26 20.26 2.00
N GLU A 159 1.00 21.41 1.40
CA GLU A 159 0.67 21.49 -0.03
C GLU A 159 1.82 21.03 -0.94
N GLN A 160 3.06 21.33 -0.56
CA GLN A 160 4.26 20.94 -1.32
C GLN A 160 4.59 19.45 -1.25
N VAL A 161 4.27 18.80 -0.13
CA VAL A 161 4.56 17.37 0.09
C VAL A 161 3.34 16.48 -0.14
N TRP A 162 2.26 17.04 -0.70
CA TRP A 162 1.02 16.33 -0.92
C TRP A 162 1.22 15.18 -1.94
N PRO A 163 0.98 13.92 -1.56
CA PRO A 163 1.36 12.78 -2.41
C PRO A 163 0.35 12.44 -3.51
N PHE A 164 -0.86 13.02 -3.47
CA PHE A 164 -1.94 12.71 -4.40
C PHE A 164 -2.16 13.86 -5.39
N GLU A 165 -1.39 13.85 -6.48
CA GLU A 165 -1.58 14.78 -7.60
C GLU A 165 -2.45 14.14 -8.68
N ASP A 166 -3.49 14.86 -9.10
CA ASP A 166 -4.22 14.50 -10.30
C ASP A 166 -3.57 15.19 -11.51
N SER A 167 -2.75 14.43 -12.23
CA SER A 167 -2.10 14.93 -13.44
C SER A 167 -2.96 14.61 -14.66
N GLU A 168 -3.91 15.48 -14.99
CA GLU A 168 -4.45 15.58 -16.35
C GLU A 168 -3.36 16.16 -17.27
N LYS A 169 -2.30 15.40 -17.52
CA LYS A 169 -1.50 15.60 -18.73
C LYS A 169 -2.11 14.71 -19.80
N VAL A 170 -3.19 15.22 -20.41
CA VAL A 170 -3.61 14.80 -21.73
C VAL A 170 -2.43 15.10 -22.67
N GLN A 171 -1.62 14.08 -22.93
CA GLN A 171 -0.72 14.11 -24.08
C GLN A 171 -1.60 13.91 -25.30
N ASP A 172 -1.99 15.01 -25.93
CA ASP A 172 -2.45 14.99 -27.31
C ASP A 172 -1.31 14.40 -28.16
N VAL A 173 -1.53 13.18 -28.67
CA VAL A 173 -0.75 12.54 -29.73
C VAL A 173 -1.69 12.21 -30.87
#